data_AF-A0A8T5SX56-F1
#
_entry.id   AF-A0A8T5SX56-F1
#
_cell.length_a   1.000
_cell.length_b   1.000
_cell.length_c   1.000
_cell.angle_alpha   90.00
_cell.angle_beta   90.00
_cell.angle_gamma   90.00
#
_symmetry.space_group_name_H-M   'P 1'
#
loop_
_entity.id
_entity.type
_entity.pdbx_description
1 polymer ?
#
loop_
_entity_poly.entity_id
_entity_poly.type
_entity_poly.pdbx_seq_one_letter_code
_entity_poly.pdbx_strand_id
1 'polypeptide(L)'
;MTDRVLNILRRQGKRVHCLFDGDLLEALSSSCIKLLMEQIEQIGSIRKNLVVFDHQLKPDEYELFISRGITPMIVPSDKDVYLALECLDVVYSQQTDVLCVGVNDESMLPILAKVREKSEILLISGTKNDAENYLPYVDYLITLKDLKENVN
;
A
#
# COMPACT_ATOMS: atom_id res chain seq x y z
N MET A 1 -5.14 -31.42 -11.72
CA MET A 1 -5.17 -29.93 -11.71
C MET A 1 -3.73 -29.45 -11.72
N THR A 2 -3.36 -28.58 -12.64
CA THR A 2 -1.97 -28.11 -12.84
C THR A 2 -1.54 -27.12 -11.76
N ASP A 3 -0.27 -27.16 -11.35
CA ASP A 3 0.33 -26.28 -10.33
C ASP A 3 0.10 -24.77 -10.59
N ARG A 4 -0.08 -24.38 -11.86
CA ARG A 4 -0.47 -23.02 -12.24
C ARG A 4 -1.83 -22.59 -11.68
N VAL A 5 -2.83 -23.46 -11.76
CA VAL A 5 -4.18 -23.15 -11.23
C VAL A 5 -4.13 -23.05 -9.71
N LEU A 6 -3.36 -23.94 -9.06
CA LEU A 6 -3.16 -23.91 -7.61
C LEU A 6 -2.46 -22.62 -7.15
N ASN A 7 -1.45 -22.14 -7.88
CA ASN A 7 -0.74 -20.90 -7.57
C ASN A 7 -1.61 -19.66 -7.77
N ILE A 8 -2.47 -19.63 -8.79
CA ILE A 8 -3.44 -18.54 -8.99
C ILE A 8 -4.43 -18.52 -7.83
N LEU A 9 -4.99 -19.68 -7.46
CA LEU A 9 -5.92 -19.79 -6.33
C LEU A 9 -5.27 -19.43 -4.99
N ARG A 10 -4.01 -19.83 -4.77
CA ARG A 10 -3.23 -19.45 -3.58
C ARG A 10 -3.00 -17.94 -3.48
N ARG A 11 -2.71 -17.27 -4.61
CA ARG A 11 -2.55 -15.81 -4.65
C ARG A 11 -3.88 -15.10 -4.42
N GLN A 12 -4.96 -15.49 -5.10
CA GLN A 12 -6.28 -14.88 -4.90
C GLN A 12 -6.86 -15.10 -3.48
N GLY A 13 -6.37 -16.09 -2.74
CA GLY A 13 -6.72 -16.30 -1.34
C GLY A 13 -6.05 -15.35 -0.35
N LYS A 14 -4.95 -14.69 -0.72
CA LYS A 14 -4.23 -13.78 0.19
C LYS A 14 -5.09 -12.56 0.50
N ARG A 15 -5.12 -12.16 1.77
CA ARG A 15 -5.79 -10.95 2.26
C ARG A 15 -4.78 -9.83 2.33
N VAL A 16 -4.97 -8.85 1.47
CA VAL A 16 -4.11 -7.68 1.37
C VAL A 16 -4.76 -6.53 2.10
N HIS A 17 -4.01 -5.87 2.98
CA HIS A 17 -4.41 -4.61 3.58
C HIS A 17 -3.46 -3.53 3.12
N CYS A 18 -3.99 -2.48 2.51
CA CYS A 18 -3.23 -1.42 1.89
C CYS A 18 -3.32 -0.16 2.73
N LEU A 19 -2.17 0.39 3.13
CA LEU A 19 -2.06 1.58 3.94
C LEU A 19 -1.05 2.53 3.28
N PHE A 20 -1.49 3.73 2.94
CA PHE A 20 -0.69 4.66 2.14
C PHE A 20 -0.54 6.00 2.85
N ASP A 21 0.67 6.56 2.76
CA ASP A 21 0.89 7.99 2.91
C ASP A 21 0.16 8.75 1.78
N GLY A 22 -0.63 9.75 2.16
CA GLY A 22 -1.37 10.62 1.25
C GLY A 22 -0.50 11.27 0.19
N ASP A 23 0.65 11.85 0.56
CA ASP A 23 1.48 12.62 -0.37
C ASP A 23 2.05 11.73 -1.48
N LEU A 24 2.27 10.44 -1.17
CA LEU A 24 2.76 9.45 -2.13
C LEU A 24 1.75 9.23 -3.26
N LEU A 25 0.45 9.12 -2.90
CA LEU A 25 -0.61 8.87 -3.88
C LEU A 25 -1.14 10.15 -4.53
N GLU A 26 -1.08 11.29 -3.86
CA GLU A 26 -1.49 12.58 -4.41
C GLU A 26 -0.64 12.98 -5.63
N ALA A 27 0.63 12.56 -5.65
CA ALA A 27 1.54 12.77 -6.77
C ALA A 27 1.26 11.89 -8.01
N LEU A 28 0.17 11.10 -8.00
CA LEU A 28 -0.19 10.17 -9.07
C LEU A 28 -1.40 10.64 -9.88
N SER A 29 -1.37 10.38 -11.17
CA SER A 29 -2.57 10.52 -11.99
C SER A 29 -3.59 9.44 -11.63
N SER A 30 -4.86 9.73 -11.90
CA SER A 30 -5.95 8.78 -11.75
C SER A 30 -5.60 7.42 -12.40
N SER A 31 -5.16 7.39 -13.65
CA SER A 31 -4.80 6.14 -14.33
C SER A 31 -3.67 5.36 -13.62
N CYS A 32 -2.68 6.05 -13.03
CA CYS A 32 -1.63 5.40 -12.25
C CYS A 32 -2.19 4.72 -10.99
N ILE A 33 -3.11 5.39 -10.26
CA ILE A 33 -3.77 4.81 -9.08
C ILE A 33 -4.57 3.56 -9.48
N LYS A 34 -5.23 3.57 -10.65
CA LYS A 34 -5.94 2.39 -11.16
C LYS A 34 -4.98 1.22 -11.33
N LEU A 35 -3.88 1.46 -12.05
CA LEU A 35 -2.90 0.43 -12.36
C LEU A 35 -2.23 -0.12 -11.09
N LEU A 36 -1.93 0.75 -10.13
CA LEU A 36 -1.43 0.35 -8.81
C LEU A 36 -2.38 -0.63 -8.12
N MET A 37 -3.67 -0.28 -8.06
CA MET A 37 -4.68 -1.15 -7.42
C MET A 37 -4.83 -2.48 -8.16
N GLU A 38 -4.84 -2.47 -9.50
CA GLU A 38 -4.87 -3.69 -10.32
C GLU A 38 -3.64 -4.58 -10.07
N GLN A 39 -2.44 -4.00 -9.91
CA GLN A 39 -1.24 -4.76 -9.58
C GLN A 39 -1.31 -5.39 -8.17
N ILE A 40 -1.87 -4.66 -7.20
CA ILE A 40 -2.07 -5.17 -5.83
C ILE A 40 -3.09 -6.34 -5.85
N GLU A 41 -4.17 -6.22 -6.64
CA GLU A 41 -5.18 -7.28 -6.78
C GLU A 41 -4.63 -8.58 -7.41
N GLN A 42 -3.54 -8.51 -8.17
CA GLN A 42 -2.84 -9.70 -8.67
C GLN A 42 -2.13 -10.48 -7.54
N ILE A 43 -1.84 -9.82 -6.41
CA ILE A 43 -1.20 -10.44 -5.24
C ILE A 43 -2.24 -11.10 -4.35
N GLY A 44 -3.41 -10.49 -4.18
CA GLY A 44 -4.51 -11.03 -3.40
C GLY A 44 -5.75 -10.12 -3.32
N SER A 45 -6.74 -10.53 -2.55
CA SER A 45 -7.97 -9.78 -2.34
C SER A 45 -7.75 -8.66 -1.32
N ILE A 46 -7.98 -7.42 -1.74
CA ILE A 46 -7.89 -6.23 -0.89
C ILE A 46 -9.05 -6.24 0.12
N ARG A 47 -8.72 -6.20 1.42
CA ARG A 47 -9.68 -6.20 2.54
C ARG A 47 -9.85 -4.83 3.18
N LYS A 48 -8.79 -4.03 3.16
CA LYS A 48 -8.77 -2.63 3.60
C LYS A 48 -7.86 -1.86 2.66
N ASN A 49 -8.24 -0.63 2.32
CA ASN A 49 -7.37 0.33 1.63
C ASN A 49 -7.56 1.72 2.21
N LEU A 50 -6.57 2.16 2.98
CA LEU A 50 -6.58 3.44 3.64
C LEU A 50 -5.48 4.31 3.05
N VAL A 51 -5.78 5.57 2.83
CA VAL A 51 -4.79 6.61 2.57
C VAL A 51 -4.93 7.69 3.63
N VAL A 52 -3.82 8.08 4.25
CA VAL A 52 -3.81 8.98 5.41
C VAL A 52 -3.27 10.34 4.99
N PHE A 53 -4.05 11.39 5.27
CA PHE A 53 -3.70 12.79 5.02
C PHE A 53 -3.69 13.57 6.33
N ASP A 54 -2.75 14.49 6.49
CA ASP A 54 -2.72 15.47 7.60
C ASP A 54 -3.31 16.83 7.21
N HIS A 55 -3.84 16.94 6.00
CA HIS A 55 -4.46 18.13 5.46
C HIS A 55 -5.82 17.83 4.83
N GLN A 56 -6.61 18.89 4.60
CA GLN A 56 -7.93 18.78 4.01
C GLN A 56 -7.83 18.56 2.50
N LEU A 57 -8.54 17.54 2.01
CA LEU A 57 -8.69 17.28 0.58
C LEU A 57 -9.79 18.15 -0.03
N LYS A 58 -9.62 18.55 -1.30
CA LYS A 58 -10.71 19.10 -2.10
C LYS A 58 -11.74 18.00 -2.39
N PRO A 59 -13.02 18.35 -2.62
CA PRO A 59 -14.06 17.38 -2.97
C PRO A 59 -13.65 16.46 -4.13
N ASP A 60 -13.08 17.02 -5.20
CA ASP A 60 -12.65 16.24 -6.37
C ASP A 60 -11.50 15.26 -6.07
N GLU A 61 -10.59 15.63 -5.16
CA GLU A 61 -9.49 14.76 -4.70
C GLU A 61 -10.04 13.61 -3.83
N TYR A 62 -10.99 13.91 -2.94
CA TYR A 62 -11.66 12.90 -2.13
C TYR A 62 -12.42 11.88 -3.00
N GLU A 63 -13.22 12.37 -3.96
CA GLU A 63 -13.97 11.53 -4.91
C GLU A 63 -13.05 10.68 -5.79
N LEU A 64 -11.89 11.21 -6.19
CA LEU A 64 -10.90 10.45 -6.94
C LEU A 64 -10.50 9.17 -6.20
N PHE A 65 -10.15 9.27 -4.91
CA PHE A 65 -9.76 8.09 -4.12
C PHE A 65 -10.92 7.12 -3.92
N ILE A 66 -12.09 7.62 -3.52
CA ILE A 66 -13.28 6.80 -3.29
C ILE A 66 -13.70 6.04 -4.56
N SER A 67 -13.65 6.69 -5.73
CA SER A 67 -13.97 6.06 -7.02
C SER A 67 -13.03 4.89 -7.38
N ARG A 68 -11.86 4.82 -6.73
CA ARG A 68 -10.86 3.74 -6.86
C ARG A 68 -10.88 2.78 -5.70
N GLY A 69 -11.94 2.86 -4.91
CA GLY A 69 -12.16 2.07 -3.72
C GLY A 69 -11.29 2.47 -2.56
N ILE A 70 -10.37 3.44 -2.68
CA ILE A 70 -9.43 3.84 -1.62
C ILE A 70 -10.16 4.77 -0.66
N THR A 71 -10.08 4.49 0.65
CA THR A 71 -10.71 5.32 1.68
C THR A 71 -9.73 6.39 2.18
N PRO A 72 -10.01 7.69 1.95
CA PRO A 72 -9.22 8.76 2.54
C PRO A 72 -9.56 8.95 4.01
N MET A 73 -8.54 9.09 4.85
CA MET A 73 -8.65 9.45 6.25
C MET A 73 -7.83 10.71 6.50
N ILE A 74 -8.51 11.76 6.97
CA ILE A 74 -7.87 13.01 7.35
C ILE A 74 -7.65 12.98 8.85
N VAL A 75 -6.41 13.14 9.28
CA VAL A 75 -6.01 13.10 10.68
C VAL A 75 -5.58 14.49 11.16
N PRO A 76 -5.81 14.83 12.45
CA PRO A 76 -5.49 16.15 12.99
C PRO A 76 -4.01 16.32 13.39
N SER A 77 -3.19 15.27 13.30
CA SER A 77 -1.79 15.28 13.70
C SER A 77 -0.92 14.54 12.69
N ASP A 78 0.33 14.29 13.05
CA ASP A 78 1.30 13.55 12.25
C ASP A 78 0.72 12.26 11.64
N LYS A 79 0.62 12.24 10.30
CA LYS A 79 0.10 11.12 9.52
C LYS A 79 0.95 9.86 9.64
N ASP A 80 2.26 9.99 9.86
CA ASP A 80 3.18 8.84 9.94
C ASP A 80 2.91 8.04 11.21
N VAL A 81 2.59 8.74 12.30
CA VAL A 81 2.16 8.10 13.56
C VAL A 81 0.85 7.32 13.35
N TYR A 82 -0.12 7.90 12.67
CA TYR A 82 -1.38 7.21 12.37
C TYR A 82 -1.19 6.02 11.44
N LEU A 83 -0.37 6.17 10.40
CA LEU A 83 -0.04 5.10 9.48
C LEU A 83 0.67 3.94 10.19
N ALA A 84 1.60 4.25 11.10
CA ALA A 84 2.28 3.26 11.95
C ALA A 84 1.31 2.49 12.86
N LEU A 85 0.42 3.21 13.55
CA LEU A 85 -0.58 2.60 14.43
C LEU A 85 -1.54 1.70 13.65
N GLU A 86 -1.98 2.15 12.48
CA GLU A 86 -2.87 1.39 11.61
C GLU A 86 -2.18 0.13 11.05
N CYS A 87 -0.90 0.22 10.67
CA CYS A 87 -0.10 -0.95 10.27
C CYS A 87 -0.05 -2.01 11.38
N LEU A 88 0.19 -1.57 12.62
CA LEU A 88 0.24 -2.47 13.77
C LEU A 88 -1.13 -3.09 14.06
N ASP A 89 -2.21 -2.30 14.06
CA ASP A 89 -3.55 -2.82 14.29
C ASP A 89 -3.97 -3.85 13.24
N VAL A 90 -3.77 -3.53 11.95
CA VAL A 90 -4.10 -4.45 10.85
C VAL A 90 -3.34 -5.77 10.94
N VAL A 91 -2.06 -5.74 11.33
CA VAL A 91 -1.24 -6.96 11.36
C VAL A 91 -1.46 -7.78 12.64
N TYR A 92 -1.77 -7.13 13.76
CA TYR A 92 -1.90 -7.82 15.05
C TYR A 92 -3.37 -8.14 15.43
N SER A 93 -4.33 -7.35 14.96
CA SER A 93 -5.75 -7.50 15.27
C SER A 93 -6.54 -8.16 14.15
N GLN A 94 -6.04 -8.12 12.91
CA GLN A 94 -6.74 -8.63 11.74
C GLN A 94 -5.95 -9.77 11.09
N GLN A 95 -6.64 -10.63 10.35
CA GLN A 95 -5.96 -11.71 9.65
C GLN A 95 -5.40 -11.17 8.32
N THR A 96 -4.14 -10.74 8.36
CA THR A 96 -3.42 -10.09 7.25
C THR A 96 -2.34 -11.00 6.71
N ASP A 97 -2.46 -11.39 5.43
CA ASP A 97 -1.43 -12.22 4.78
C ASP A 97 -0.36 -11.33 4.15
N VAL A 98 -0.78 -10.21 3.56
CA VAL A 98 0.11 -9.21 2.95
C VAL A 98 -0.27 -7.83 3.46
N LEU A 99 0.70 -7.11 4.01
CA LEU A 99 0.60 -5.69 4.29
C LEU A 99 1.20 -4.92 3.11
N CYS A 100 0.37 -4.16 2.40
CA CYS A 100 0.81 -3.21 1.39
C CYS A 100 1.00 -1.84 2.04
N VAL A 101 2.22 -1.31 2.06
CA VAL A 101 2.51 0.00 2.66
C VAL A 101 3.12 0.92 1.61
N GLY A 102 2.55 2.10 1.44
CA GLY A 102 3.15 3.18 0.65
C GLY A 102 3.71 4.27 1.54
N VAL A 103 5.01 4.55 1.40
CA VAL A 103 5.75 5.55 2.18
C VAL A 103 6.63 6.41 1.29
N ASN A 104 6.91 7.64 1.71
CA ASN A 104 7.81 8.56 1.02
C ASN A 104 9.23 8.62 1.61
N ASP A 105 9.40 8.19 2.85
CA ASP A 105 10.69 8.22 3.56
C ASP A 105 10.89 6.98 4.43
N GLU A 106 11.95 6.98 5.24
CA GLU A 106 12.42 5.87 6.07
C GLU A 106 11.83 5.83 7.50
N SER A 107 10.92 6.74 7.84
CA SER A 107 10.32 6.82 9.19
C SER A 107 9.62 5.53 9.61
N MET A 108 9.12 4.76 8.65
CA MET A 108 8.34 3.53 8.86
C MET A 108 9.21 2.26 9.00
N LEU A 109 10.53 2.34 8.83
CA LEU A 109 11.42 1.17 8.93
C LEU A 109 11.25 0.35 10.22
N PRO A 110 11.20 0.95 11.43
CA PRO A 110 11.02 0.18 12.66
C PRO A 110 9.70 -0.57 12.70
N ILE A 111 8.64 0.02 12.11
CA ILE A 111 7.32 -0.59 12.04
C ILE A 111 7.34 -1.75 11.06
N LEU A 112 7.91 -1.57 9.87
CA LEU A 112 8.03 -2.64 8.87
C LEU A 112 8.88 -3.81 9.38
N ALA A 113 9.95 -3.53 10.12
CA ALA A 113 10.77 -4.54 10.77
C ALA A 113 9.98 -5.37 11.80
N LYS A 114 8.96 -4.78 12.45
CA LYS A 114 8.13 -5.48 13.43
C LYS A 114 6.97 -6.25 12.80
N VAL A 115 6.32 -5.69 11.78
CA VAL A 115 5.15 -6.32 11.15
C VAL A 115 5.51 -7.49 10.23
N ARG A 116 6.71 -7.50 9.64
CA ARG A 116 7.20 -8.61 8.81
C ARG A 116 7.30 -9.95 9.54
N GLU A 117 7.33 -9.93 10.87
CA GLU A 117 7.30 -11.15 11.69
C GLU A 117 5.97 -11.92 11.54
N LYS A 118 4.91 -11.28 11.01
CA LYS A 118 3.54 -11.82 10.96
C LYS A 118 2.90 -11.81 9.57
N SER A 119 3.30 -10.89 8.70
CA SER A 119 2.74 -10.73 7.37
C SER A 119 3.84 -10.49 6.36
N GLU A 120 3.64 -10.94 5.12
CA GLU A 120 4.49 -10.49 4.01
C GLU A 120 4.29 -8.99 3.78
N ILE A 121 5.32 -8.31 3.28
CA ILE A 121 5.26 -6.87 3.02
C ILE A 121 5.40 -6.57 1.53
N LEU A 122 4.41 -5.85 1.00
CA LEU A 122 4.48 -5.16 -0.28
C LEU A 122 4.77 -3.68 -0.03
N LEU A 123 5.93 -3.21 -0.51
CA LEU A 123 6.28 -1.80 -0.44
C LEU A 123 5.89 -1.08 -1.73
N ILE A 124 5.26 0.08 -1.59
CA ILE A 124 5.11 1.07 -2.65
C ILE A 124 6.05 2.23 -2.36
N SER A 125 6.95 2.54 -3.28
CA SER A 125 7.90 3.65 -3.14
C SER A 125 7.90 4.54 -4.39
N GLY A 126 8.33 5.79 -4.24
CA GLY A 126 8.50 6.72 -5.37
C GLY A 126 9.47 6.15 -6.41
N THR A 127 10.66 5.78 -5.96
CA THR A 127 11.73 5.18 -6.77
C THR A 127 12.35 3.97 -6.10
N LYS A 128 13.20 3.25 -6.84
CA LYS A 128 13.97 2.14 -6.29
C LYS A 128 15.03 2.59 -5.26
N ASN A 129 15.57 3.80 -5.41
CA ASN A 129 16.55 4.34 -4.47
C ASN A 129 15.90 4.61 -3.11
N ASP A 130 14.69 5.16 -3.10
CA ASP A 130 13.93 5.42 -1.87
C ASP A 130 13.56 4.13 -1.11
N ALA A 131 13.55 2.99 -1.83
CA ALA A 131 13.28 1.68 -1.27
C ALA A 131 14.52 0.94 -0.76
N GLU A 132 15.75 1.44 -0.98
CA GLU A 132 16.98 0.66 -0.76
C GLU A 132 17.10 0.14 0.68
N ASN A 133 16.85 1.02 1.65
CA ASN A 133 16.91 0.68 3.07
C ASN A 133 15.74 -0.20 3.54
N TYR A 134 14.68 -0.30 2.75
CA TYR A 134 13.53 -1.17 3.00
C TYR A 134 13.70 -2.59 2.46
N LEU A 135 14.55 -2.80 1.43
CA LEU A 135 14.71 -4.09 0.75
C LEU A 135 14.89 -5.31 1.67
N PRO A 136 15.62 -5.23 2.80
CA PRO A 136 15.78 -6.37 3.71
C PRO A 136 14.49 -6.81 4.43
N TYR A 137 13.46 -5.95 4.44
CA TYR A 137 12.23 -6.13 5.21
C TYR A 137 11.02 -6.48 4.35
N VAL A 138 11.12 -6.40 3.03
CA VAL A 138 9.99 -6.45 2.09
C VAL A 138 10.07 -7.68 1.18
N ASP A 139 8.90 -8.23 0.84
CA ASP A 139 8.76 -9.40 -0.03
C ASP A 139 8.44 -9.00 -1.47
N TYR A 140 7.75 -7.86 -1.63
CA TYR A 140 7.38 -7.29 -2.92
C TYR A 140 7.68 -5.80 -2.95
N LEU A 141 8.00 -5.29 -4.14
CA LEU A 141 8.23 -3.87 -4.39
C LEU A 141 7.51 -3.46 -5.67
N ILE A 142 6.76 -2.36 -5.58
CA ILE A 142 6.23 -1.62 -6.73
C ILE A 142 6.78 -0.20 -6.63
N THR A 143 7.36 0.30 -7.72
CA THR A 143 7.81 1.70 -7.78
C THR A 143 6.85 2.55 -8.60
N LEU A 144 6.57 3.76 -8.12
CA LEU A 144 5.70 4.71 -8.83
C LEU A 144 6.31 5.18 -10.14
N LYS A 145 7.65 5.22 -10.23
CA LYS A 145 8.35 5.49 -11.47
C LYS A 145 7.96 4.49 -12.57
N ASP A 146 8.04 3.19 -12.27
CA ASP A 146 7.70 2.15 -13.24
C ASP A 146 6.21 2.22 -13.64
N LEU A 147 5.32 2.55 -12.69
CA LEU A 147 3.90 2.74 -12.98
C LEU A 147 3.65 3.89 -13.96
N LYS A 148 4.33 5.03 -13.76
CA LYS A 148 4.20 6.21 -14.63
C LYS A 148 4.67 5.92 -16.06
N GLU A 149 5.68 5.09 -16.23
CA GLU A 149 6.18 4.67 -17.55
C GLU A 149 5.20 3.75 -18.29
N ASN A 150 4.37 2.97 -17.57
CA ASN A 150 3.40 2.04 -18.18
C ASN A 150 2.04 2.68 -18.53
N VAL A 151 1.82 3.94 -18.15
CA VAL A 151 0.57 4.68 -18.43
C VAL A 151 0.73 5.66 -19.60
N ASN A 152 1.97 5.96 -20.00
CA ASN A 152 2.31 6.77 -21.18
C ASN A 152 2.49 5.90 -22.42
#